data_AF-A0A4U5JT71-F1
#
_entry.id   AF-A0A4U5JT71-F1
#
_cell.length_a   1.000
_cell.length_b   1.000
_cell.length_c   1.000
_cell.angle_alpha   90.00
_cell.angle_beta   90.00
_cell.angle_gamma   90.00
#
_symmetry.space_group_name_H-M   'P 1'
#
loop_
_entity.id
_entity.type
_entity.pdbx_description
1 polymer ?
#
loop_
_entity_poly.entity_id
_entity_poly.type
_entity_poly.pdbx_seq_one_letter_code
_entity_poly.pdbx_strand_id
1 'polypeptide(L)'
;MNPVAVATIQAVLAAIVALVLLKTLAARTGARDLGRGFLWVCALLALANLLGVAVVSLAGDGAANMMRPVLRTLRMADWPLTGVALLLACAAWMRKPSAGGTSTIADFASRPETAAGLSVYVALGFFAFEIGKLAHDAQMREFFLNSGYPATFMYAVMAAEIVGAIGLMFERTRRFAALWLAVIMIGAIGTHVRNGDPFSDSLDALRMLLISVSILALSHRSKTPLPSG
;
A
#
# COMPACT_ATOMS: atom_id res chain seq x y z
N MET A 1 17.16 6.79 18.83
CA MET A 1 16.95 5.58 17.99
C MET A 1 16.93 6.01 16.54
N ASN A 2 17.56 5.24 15.64
CA ASN A 2 17.50 5.50 14.19
C ASN A 2 16.03 5.42 13.72
N PRO A 3 15.50 6.39 12.92
CA PRO A 3 14.13 6.37 12.42
C PRO A 3 13.74 5.07 11.71
N VAL A 4 14.70 4.41 11.06
CA VAL A 4 14.52 3.09 10.43
C VAL A 4 14.24 2.00 11.47
N ALA A 5 14.94 2.03 12.60
CA ALA A 5 14.72 1.08 13.69
C ALA A 5 13.34 1.29 14.34
N VAL A 6 12.92 2.55 14.52
CA VAL A 6 11.58 2.89 15.03
C VAL A 6 10.49 2.35 14.07
N ALA A 7 10.62 2.62 12.77
CA ALA A 7 9.67 2.18 11.76
C ALA A 7 9.58 0.64 11.69
N THR A 8 10.72 -0.03 11.72
CA THR A 8 10.79 -1.50 11.72
C THR A 8 10.13 -2.09 12.97
N ILE A 9 10.43 -1.56 14.16
CA ILE A 9 9.85 -2.03 15.43
C ILE A 9 8.33 -1.81 15.44
N GLN A 10 7.86 -0.64 14.99
CA GLN A 10 6.43 -0.34 14.91
C GLN A 10 5.71 -1.24 13.91
N ALA A 11 6.31 -1.49 12.75
CA ALA A 11 5.76 -2.41 11.74
C ALA A 11 5.65 -3.84 12.31
N VAL A 12 6.68 -4.34 12.98
CA VAL A 12 6.68 -5.68 13.59
C VAL A 12 5.66 -5.78 14.72
N LEU A 13 5.65 -4.83 15.66
CA LEU A 13 4.71 -4.84 16.78
C LEU A 13 3.27 -4.78 16.29
N ALA A 14 2.99 -3.92 15.33
CA ALA A 14 1.64 -3.78 14.82
C ALA A 14 1.23 -4.96 13.94
N ALA A 15 2.16 -5.60 13.23
CA ALA A 15 1.92 -6.88 12.57
C ALA A 15 1.58 -7.98 13.59
N ILE A 16 2.25 -8.04 14.74
CA ILE A 16 1.96 -8.99 15.82
C ILE A 16 0.57 -8.72 16.41
N VAL A 17 0.24 -7.47 16.74
CA VAL A 17 -1.07 -7.10 17.28
C VAL A 17 -2.17 -7.41 16.26
N ALA A 18 -1.96 -7.04 14.99
CA ALA A 18 -2.90 -7.35 13.93
C ALA A 18 -3.05 -8.86 13.72
N LEU A 19 -1.99 -9.67 13.84
CA LEU A 19 -2.09 -11.13 13.80
C LEU A 19 -2.93 -11.69 14.95
N VAL A 20 -2.74 -11.19 16.17
CA VAL A 20 -3.52 -11.61 17.34
C VAL A 20 -5.00 -11.24 17.17
N LEU A 21 -5.27 -10.01 16.72
CA LEU A 21 -6.63 -9.55 16.44
C LEU A 21 -7.27 -10.32 15.28
N LEU A 22 -6.56 -10.49 14.17
CA LEU A 22 -7.04 -11.27 13.04
C LEU A 22 -7.31 -12.72 13.45
N LYS A 23 -6.44 -13.37 14.24
CA LYS A 23 -6.66 -14.75 14.69
C LYS A 23 -7.88 -14.87 15.61
N THR A 24 -8.05 -13.94 16.54
CA THR A 24 -9.18 -13.92 17.48
C THR A 24 -10.50 -13.59 16.78
N LEU A 25 -10.50 -12.65 15.84
CA LEU A 25 -11.66 -12.30 15.02
C LEU A 25 -12.01 -13.41 14.03
N ALA A 26 -11.01 -14.00 13.36
CA ALA A 26 -11.23 -15.06 12.38
C ALA A 26 -11.83 -16.33 13.01
N ALA A 27 -11.47 -16.62 14.27
CA ALA A 27 -12.07 -17.71 15.04
C ALA A 27 -13.57 -17.47 15.35
N ARG A 28 -14.06 -16.22 15.23
CA ARG A 28 -15.45 -15.84 15.55
C ARG A 28 -16.33 -15.57 14.33
N THR A 29 -15.79 -14.99 13.25
CA THR A 29 -16.60 -14.43 12.15
C THR A 29 -16.44 -15.16 10.81
N GLY A 30 -15.48 -16.09 10.70
CA GLY A 30 -15.20 -16.80 9.45
C GLY A 30 -14.44 -15.96 8.41
N ALA A 31 -13.78 -16.63 7.45
CA ALA A 31 -12.82 -16.00 6.55
C ALA A 31 -13.43 -14.98 5.56
N ARG A 32 -14.72 -15.15 5.18
CA ARG A 32 -15.39 -14.24 4.23
C ARG A 32 -15.67 -12.87 4.85
N ASP A 33 -16.20 -12.85 6.07
CA ASP A 33 -16.52 -11.60 6.75
C ASP A 33 -15.26 -10.86 7.19
N LEU A 34 -14.20 -11.61 7.52
CA LEU A 34 -12.86 -11.04 7.73
C LEU A 34 -12.29 -10.39 6.46
N GLY A 35 -12.46 -11.04 5.30
CA GLY A 35 -12.13 -10.49 3.98
C GLY A 35 -12.78 -9.12 3.74
N ARG A 36 -14.09 -9.05 3.95
CA ARG A 36 -14.87 -7.81 3.80
C ARG A 36 -14.46 -6.74 4.81
N GLY A 37 -14.29 -7.10 6.07
CA GLY A 37 -13.84 -6.18 7.11
C GLY A 37 -12.48 -5.57 6.79
N PHE A 38 -11.54 -6.39 6.33
CA PHE A 38 -10.21 -5.91 5.92
C PHE A 38 -10.26 -4.96 4.73
N LEU A 39 -11.10 -5.25 3.73
CA LEU A 39 -11.35 -4.33 2.61
C LEU A 39 -11.83 -2.97 3.12
N TRP A 40 -12.83 -2.96 4.00
CA TRP A 40 -13.36 -1.72 4.57
C TRP A 40 -12.30 -0.93 5.34
N VAL A 41 -11.49 -1.59 6.17
CA VAL A 41 -10.38 -0.94 6.89
C VAL A 41 -9.40 -0.29 5.90
N CYS A 42 -8.99 -1.01 4.86
CA CYS A 42 -8.10 -0.47 3.84
C CYS A 42 -8.72 0.73 3.12
N ALA A 43 -9.99 0.63 2.72
CA ALA A 43 -10.70 1.69 2.00
C ALA A 43 -10.88 2.95 2.85
N LEU A 44 -11.28 2.81 4.12
CA LEU A 44 -11.48 3.93 5.03
C LEU A 44 -10.16 4.63 5.35
N LEU A 45 -9.11 3.87 5.65
CA LEU A 45 -7.79 4.44 5.92
C LEU A 45 -7.25 5.20 4.70
N ALA A 46 -7.38 4.60 3.52
CA ALA A 46 -6.89 5.21 2.28
C ALA A 46 -7.70 6.45 1.88
N LEU A 47 -9.01 6.42 2.05
CA LEU A 47 -9.87 7.59 1.83
C LEU A 47 -9.54 8.72 2.82
N ALA A 48 -9.35 8.40 4.10
CA ALA A 48 -8.98 9.39 5.11
C ALA A 48 -7.62 10.03 4.78
N ASN A 49 -6.63 9.24 4.36
CA ASN A 49 -5.33 9.75 3.91
C ASN A 49 -5.46 10.64 2.67
N LEU A 50 -6.20 10.20 1.64
CA LEU A 50 -6.42 10.97 0.42
C LEU A 50 -7.11 12.31 0.71
N LEU A 51 -8.19 12.31 1.49
CA LEU A 51 -8.92 13.51 1.87
C LEU A 51 -8.05 14.45 2.71
N GLY A 52 -7.28 13.92 3.67
CA GLY A 52 -6.38 14.73 4.47
C GLY A 52 -5.30 15.40 3.63
N VAL A 53 -4.70 14.67 2.67
CA VAL A 53 -3.73 15.23 1.72
C VAL A 53 -4.39 16.30 0.84
N ALA A 54 -5.58 16.04 0.31
CA ALA A 54 -6.32 17.02 -0.47
C ALA A 54 -6.60 18.30 0.33
N VAL A 55 -7.03 18.19 1.60
CA VAL A 55 -7.25 19.34 2.48
C VAL A 55 -5.95 20.09 2.73
N VAL A 56 -4.86 19.41 3.09
CA VAL A 56 -3.57 20.09 3.34
C VAL A 56 -3.01 20.76 2.08
N SER A 57 -3.29 20.20 0.91
CA SER A 57 -2.73 20.67 -0.36
C SER A 57 -3.57 21.76 -1.03
N LEU A 58 -4.89 21.79 -0.79
CA LEU A 58 -5.83 22.65 -1.52
C LEU A 58 -6.57 23.65 -0.62
N ALA A 59 -6.62 23.44 0.70
CA ALA A 59 -7.27 24.37 1.62
C ALA A 59 -6.29 25.42 2.16
N GLY A 60 -6.81 26.54 2.67
CA GLY A 60 -5.98 27.58 3.29
C GLY A 60 -5.26 27.11 4.57
N ASP A 61 -4.25 27.89 4.98
CA ASP A 61 -3.30 27.53 6.04
C ASP A 61 -3.95 27.08 7.36
N GLY A 62 -5.10 27.67 7.73
CA GLY A 62 -5.84 27.28 8.94
C GLY A 62 -6.32 25.83 8.91
N ALA A 63 -6.92 25.39 7.80
CA ALA A 63 -7.38 24.02 7.64
C ALA A 63 -6.21 23.03 7.53
N ALA A 64 -5.14 23.43 6.84
CA ALA A 64 -3.93 22.61 6.74
C ALA A 64 -3.28 22.38 8.12
N ASN A 65 -3.19 23.41 8.96
CA ASN A 65 -2.62 23.30 10.30
C ASN A 65 -3.45 22.41 11.24
N MET A 66 -4.78 22.44 11.10
CA MET A 66 -5.68 21.53 11.83
C MET A 66 -5.57 20.08 11.34
N MET A 67 -5.33 19.87 10.04
CA MET A 67 -5.29 18.54 9.42
C MET A 67 -3.94 17.82 9.57
N ARG A 68 -2.82 18.55 9.64
CA ARG A 68 -1.46 17.98 9.75
C ARG A 68 -1.30 16.96 10.89
N PRO A 69 -1.79 17.19 12.14
CA PRO A 69 -1.72 16.20 13.21
C PRO A 69 -2.52 14.93 12.92
N VAL A 70 -3.70 15.08 12.31
CA VAL A 70 -4.56 13.95 11.93
C VAL A 70 -3.85 13.07 10.90
N LEU A 71 -3.31 13.69 9.85
CA LEU A 71 -2.50 12.99 8.84
C LEU A 71 -1.30 12.27 9.45
N ARG A 72 -0.61 12.90 10.41
CA ARG A 72 0.52 12.26 11.10
C ARG A 72 0.07 10.97 11.79
N THR A 73 -1.05 11.00 12.52
CA THR A 73 -1.61 9.82 13.19
C THR A 73 -2.04 8.75 12.20
N LEU A 74 -2.70 9.13 11.10
CA LEU A 74 -3.09 8.17 10.04
C LEU A 74 -1.88 7.50 9.42
N ARG A 75 -0.80 8.26 9.15
CA ARG A 75 0.45 7.73 8.61
C ARG A 75 1.15 6.74 9.54
N MET A 76 0.91 6.81 10.85
CA MET A 76 1.40 5.79 11.79
C MET A 76 0.67 4.45 11.63
N ALA A 77 -0.56 4.44 11.10
CA ALA A 77 -1.33 3.22 10.85
C ALA A 77 -0.89 2.46 9.59
N ASP A 78 -0.16 3.12 8.68
CA ASP A 78 0.21 2.56 7.39
C ASP A 78 1.28 1.45 7.48
N TRP A 79 2.22 1.56 8.43
CA TRP A 79 3.23 0.52 8.71
C TRP A 79 2.62 -0.79 9.24
N PRO A 80 1.71 -0.76 10.23
CA PRO A 80 0.88 -1.90 10.61
C PRO A 80 0.25 -2.62 9.41
N LEU A 81 -0.40 -1.86 8.52
CA LEU A 81 -1.08 -2.41 7.36
C LEU A 81 -0.09 -3.10 6.41
N THR A 82 1.09 -2.52 6.24
CA THR A 82 2.17 -3.11 5.43
C THR A 82 2.65 -4.43 6.02
N GLY A 83 2.81 -4.51 7.35
CA GLY A 83 3.13 -5.75 8.04
C GLY A 83 2.07 -6.84 7.82
N VAL A 84 0.79 -6.48 7.93
CA VAL A 84 -0.32 -7.40 7.63
C VAL A 84 -0.29 -7.86 6.17
N ALA A 85 -0.09 -6.96 5.22
CA ALA A 85 -0.01 -7.29 3.79
C ALA A 85 1.07 -8.34 3.50
N LEU A 86 2.28 -8.13 4.05
CA LEU A 86 3.40 -9.07 3.90
C LEU A 86 3.10 -10.43 4.53
N LEU A 87 2.52 -10.44 5.73
CA LEU A 87 2.14 -11.69 6.40
C LEU A 87 1.11 -12.49 5.60
N LEU A 88 0.12 -11.81 5.01
CA LEU A 88 -0.89 -12.46 4.17
C LEU A 88 -0.29 -12.98 2.88
N ALA A 89 0.61 -12.23 2.25
CA ALA A 89 1.35 -12.68 1.08
C ALA A 89 2.22 -13.91 1.39
N CYS A 90 2.97 -13.88 2.50
CA CYS A 90 3.77 -15.01 2.98
C CYS A 90 2.90 -16.23 3.29
N ALA A 91 1.77 -16.05 4.00
CA ALA A 91 0.86 -17.14 4.33
C ALA A 91 0.23 -17.77 3.07
N ALA A 92 -0.12 -16.95 2.06
CA ALA A 92 -0.61 -17.44 0.78
C ALA A 92 0.46 -18.21 0.00
N TRP A 93 1.74 -17.82 0.13
CA TRP A 93 2.85 -18.46 -0.56
C TRP A 93 3.29 -19.77 0.10
N MET A 94 3.36 -19.81 1.43
CA MET A 94 3.78 -20.97 2.22
C MET A 94 2.76 -22.11 2.29
N ARG A 95 1.53 -21.90 1.81
CA ARG A 95 0.46 -22.90 1.86
C ARG A 95 0.84 -24.13 1.02
N LYS A 96 1.38 -25.18 1.67
CA LYS A 96 1.56 -26.50 1.04
C LYS A 96 0.20 -27.15 0.78
N PRO A 97 0.00 -27.86 -0.34
CA PRO A 97 -1.28 -28.51 -0.66
C PRO A 97 -1.70 -29.68 0.25
N SER A 98 -0.98 -29.99 1.34
CA SER A 98 -1.10 -31.30 2.00
C SER A 98 -1.81 -31.27 3.36
N ALA A 99 -2.82 -32.14 3.46
CA ALA A 99 -3.43 -32.77 4.64
C ALA A 99 -4.07 -31.88 5.71
N GLY A 100 -5.36 -31.57 5.51
CA GLY A 100 -6.38 -31.56 6.58
C GLY A 100 -6.44 -30.38 7.58
N GLY A 101 -5.39 -29.57 7.70
CA GLY A 101 -5.39 -28.40 8.59
C GLY A 101 -5.67 -27.09 7.86
N THR A 102 -6.88 -26.54 7.96
CA THR A 102 -7.19 -25.21 7.42
C THR A 102 -6.62 -24.11 8.33
N SER A 103 -5.52 -23.49 7.91
CA SER A 103 -5.07 -22.23 8.52
C SER A 103 -6.05 -21.12 8.15
N THR A 104 -6.78 -20.59 9.13
CA THR A 104 -7.76 -19.51 8.93
C THR A 104 -7.13 -18.26 8.28
N ILE A 105 -5.83 -18.03 8.54
CA ILE A 105 -5.06 -16.93 7.93
C ILE A 105 -4.84 -17.19 6.43
N ALA A 106 -4.52 -18.43 6.05
CA ALA A 106 -4.33 -18.79 4.65
C ALA A 106 -5.66 -18.76 3.87
N ASP A 107 -6.77 -19.10 4.51
CA ASP A 107 -8.11 -18.98 3.94
C ASP A 107 -8.53 -17.53 3.77
N PHE A 108 -8.22 -16.66 4.74
CA PHE A 108 -8.40 -15.21 4.64
C PHE A 108 -7.52 -14.58 3.54
N ALA A 109 -6.24 -14.95 3.48
CA ALA A 109 -5.33 -14.47 2.44
C ALA A 109 -5.79 -14.84 1.03
N SER A 110 -6.44 -16.00 0.86
CA SER A 110 -6.97 -16.44 -0.44
C SER A 110 -8.23 -15.70 -0.89
N ARG A 111 -8.83 -14.84 -0.06
CA ARG A 111 -10.07 -14.13 -0.39
C ARG A 111 -9.82 -13.01 -1.41
N PRO A 112 -10.67 -12.86 -2.44
CA PRO A 112 -10.55 -11.77 -3.41
C PRO A 112 -10.67 -10.39 -2.76
N GLU A 113 -11.45 -10.29 -1.66
CA GLU A 113 -11.62 -9.06 -0.88
C GLU A 113 -10.29 -8.58 -0.26
N THR A 114 -9.40 -9.50 0.12
CA THR A 114 -8.10 -9.17 0.72
C THR A 114 -7.20 -8.43 -0.27
N ALA A 115 -7.05 -8.98 -1.48
CA ALA A 115 -6.30 -8.32 -2.55
C ALA A 115 -6.99 -7.03 -3.01
N ALA A 116 -8.32 -6.99 -3.02
CA ALA A 116 -9.08 -5.79 -3.37
C ALA A 116 -8.86 -4.66 -2.36
N GLY A 117 -8.88 -4.95 -1.05
CA GLY A 117 -8.59 -3.98 0.01
C GLY A 117 -7.23 -3.32 -0.16
N LEU A 118 -6.17 -4.12 -0.31
CA LEU A 118 -4.82 -3.60 -0.57
C LEU A 118 -4.75 -2.78 -1.86
N SER A 119 -5.48 -3.20 -2.91
CA SER A 119 -5.51 -2.48 -4.19
C SER A 119 -6.15 -1.11 -4.05
N VAL A 120 -7.28 -1.00 -3.35
CA VAL A 120 -7.93 0.29 -3.01
C VAL A 120 -6.95 1.17 -2.24
N TYR A 121 -6.28 0.61 -1.23
CA TYR A 121 -5.32 1.37 -0.44
C TYR A 121 -4.17 1.93 -1.27
N VAL A 122 -3.53 1.10 -2.10
CA VAL A 122 -2.41 1.53 -2.94
C VAL A 122 -2.86 2.56 -3.98
N ALA A 123 -3.99 2.34 -4.65
CA ALA A 123 -4.46 3.26 -5.68
C ALA A 123 -4.79 4.65 -5.12
N LEU A 124 -5.55 4.73 -4.01
CA LEU A 124 -5.86 6.00 -3.38
C LEU A 124 -4.61 6.67 -2.80
N GLY A 125 -3.63 5.90 -2.32
CA GLY A 125 -2.33 6.43 -1.93
C GLY A 125 -1.55 7.06 -3.08
N PHE A 126 -1.54 6.44 -4.26
CA PHE A 126 -0.94 7.05 -5.46
C PHE A 126 -1.69 8.33 -5.88
N PHE A 127 -3.02 8.35 -5.88
CA PHE A 127 -3.76 9.59 -6.13
C PHE A 127 -3.39 10.69 -5.12
N ALA A 128 -3.17 10.34 -3.84
CA ALA A 128 -2.71 11.29 -2.84
C ALA A 128 -1.30 11.82 -3.14
N PHE A 129 -0.38 10.97 -3.60
CA PHE A 129 0.95 11.40 -4.04
C PHE A 129 0.86 12.39 -5.21
N GLU A 130 0.00 12.12 -6.19
CA GLU A 130 -0.17 13.00 -7.35
C GLU A 130 -0.77 14.35 -6.99
N ILE A 131 -1.77 14.38 -6.10
CA ILE A 131 -2.28 15.64 -5.55
C ILE A 131 -1.16 16.42 -4.85
N GLY A 132 -0.34 15.74 -4.04
CA GLY A 132 0.80 16.34 -3.36
C GLY A 132 1.84 16.92 -4.33
N LYS A 133 2.19 16.17 -5.38
CA LYS A 133 3.12 16.60 -6.43
C LYS A 133 2.59 17.80 -7.20
N LEU A 134 1.32 17.81 -7.57
CA LEU A 134 0.69 18.94 -8.28
C LEU A 134 0.63 20.19 -7.41
N ALA A 135 0.32 20.05 -6.13
CA ALA A 135 0.29 21.17 -5.20
C ALA A 135 1.69 21.76 -4.93
N HIS A 136 2.75 20.98 -5.13
CA HIS A 136 4.14 21.40 -4.95
C HIS A 136 4.95 21.28 -6.26
N ASP A 137 4.32 21.58 -7.41
CA ASP A 137 4.86 21.34 -8.76
C ASP A 137 6.27 21.94 -8.94
N ALA A 138 6.47 23.20 -8.53
CA ALA A 138 7.77 23.87 -8.68
C ALA A 138 8.91 23.11 -7.95
N GLN A 139 8.65 22.68 -6.71
CA GLN A 139 9.62 21.94 -5.90
C GLN A 139 9.90 20.55 -6.47
N MET A 140 8.85 19.88 -6.96
CA MET A 140 9.00 18.55 -7.57
C MET A 140 9.75 18.62 -8.90
N ARG A 141 9.51 19.64 -9.72
CA ARG A 141 10.26 19.86 -10.96
C ARG A 141 11.74 20.10 -10.67
N GLU A 142 12.04 20.93 -9.67
CA GLU A 142 13.41 21.19 -9.23
C GLU A 142 14.08 19.90 -8.75
N PHE A 143 13.40 19.09 -7.94
CA PHE A 143 13.90 17.79 -7.51
C PHE A 143 14.25 16.86 -8.69
N PHE A 144 13.37 16.75 -9.70
CA PHE A 144 13.62 15.93 -10.88
C PHE A 144 14.80 16.45 -11.70
N LEU A 145 14.90 17.78 -11.90
CA LEU A 145 16.01 18.41 -12.61
C LEU A 145 17.35 18.15 -11.90
N ASN A 146 17.38 18.32 -10.58
CA ASN A 146 18.57 18.06 -9.76
C ASN A 146 18.94 16.57 -9.74
N SER A 147 17.96 15.68 -9.93
CA SER A 147 18.16 14.23 -10.08
C SER A 147 18.64 13.81 -11.48
N GLY A 148 18.79 14.77 -12.41
CA GLY A 148 19.23 14.52 -13.78
C GLY A 148 18.12 14.09 -14.74
N TYR A 149 16.86 14.34 -14.41
CA TYR A 149 15.70 14.05 -15.26
C TYR A 149 15.04 15.35 -15.75
N PRO A 150 14.53 15.39 -17.00
CA PRO A 150 13.77 16.55 -17.47
C PRO A 150 12.41 16.62 -16.76
N ALA A 151 11.84 17.82 -16.62
CA ALA A 151 10.51 18.01 -16.03
C ALA A 151 9.40 17.23 -16.76
N THR A 152 9.56 16.98 -18.06
CA THR A 152 8.62 16.14 -18.83
C THR A 152 8.61 14.68 -18.35
N PHE A 153 9.74 14.17 -17.86
CA PHE A 153 9.81 12.83 -17.27
C PHE A 153 9.01 12.74 -15.97
N MET A 154 9.02 13.80 -15.15
CA MET A 154 8.17 13.87 -13.95
C MET A 154 6.70 13.66 -14.32
N TYR A 155 6.17 14.44 -15.25
CA TYR A 155 4.76 14.32 -15.68
C TYR A 155 4.45 12.97 -16.33
N ALA A 156 5.41 12.36 -17.02
CA ALA A 156 5.25 11.00 -17.56
C ALA A 156 5.14 9.95 -16.44
N VAL A 157 5.96 10.06 -15.39
CA VAL A 157 5.88 9.20 -14.19
C VAL A 157 4.55 9.39 -13.48
N MET A 158 4.12 10.64 -13.28
CA MET A 158 2.82 10.96 -12.67
C MET A 158 1.65 10.31 -13.44
N ALA A 159 1.64 10.46 -14.77
CA ALA A 159 0.63 9.82 -15.62
C ALA A 159 0.68 8.29 -15.53
N ALA A 160 1.87 7.70 -15.51
CA ALA A 160 2.07 6.26 -15.36
C ALA A 160 1.59 5.73 -14.00
N GLU A 161 1.80 6.49 -12.92
CA GLU A 161 1.30 6.17 -11.58
C GLU A 161 -0.23 6.22 -11.53
N ILE A 162 -0.85 7.24 -12.14
CA ILE A 162 -2.32 7.35 -12.24
C ILE A 162 -2.91 6.16 -13.02
N VAL A 163 -2.32 5.81 -14.17
CA VAL A 163 -2.77 4.66 -14.97
C VAL A 163 -2.64 3.36 -14.16
N GLY A 164 -1.54 3.18 -13.43
CA GLY A 164 -1.36 2.06 -12.52
C GLY A 164 -2.40 2.03 -11.39
N ALA A 165 -2.67 3.17 -10.75
CA ALA A 165 -3.67 3.30 -9.69
C ALA A 165 -5.08 2.94 -10.18
N ILE A 166 -5.47 3.45 -11.35
CA ILE A 166 -6.75 3.09 -12.00
C ILE A 166 -6.77 1.59 -12.32
N GLY A 167 -5.68 1.05 -12.87
CA GLY A 167 -5.55 -0.37 -13.20
C GLY A 167 -5.68 -1.30 -11.99
N LEU A 168 -5.33 -0.86 -10.78
CA LEU A 168 -5.52 -1.64 -9.54
C LEU A 168 -6.99 -1.82 -9.16
N MET A 169 -7.88 -0.91 -9.57
CA MET A 169 -9.30 -0.95 -9.23
C MET A 169 -10.04 -2.09 -9.92
N PHE A 170 -9.51 -2.60 -11.03
CA PHE A 170 -10.13 -3.67 -11.79
C PHE A 170 -9.40 -5.00 -11.55
N GLU A 171 -10.15 -6.04 -11.17
CA GLU A 171 -9.59 -7.37 -10.88
C GLU A 171 -8.77 -7.94 -12.05
N ARG A 172 -9.21 -7.69 -13.29
CA ARG A 172 -8.56 -8.21 -14.51
C ARG A 172 -7.17 -7.63 -14.73
N THR A 173 -6.95 -6.36 -14.39
CA THR A 173 -5.69 -5.63 -14.61
C THR A 173 -4.84 -5.51 -13.35
N ARG A 174 -5.40 -5.83 -12.17
CA ARG A 174 -4.75 -5.67 -10.86
C ARG A 174 -3.32 -6.19 -10.79
N ARG A 175 -3.06 -7.39 -11.32
CA ARG A 175 -1.70 -7.97 -11.28
C ARG A 175 -0.72 -7.14 -12.12
N PHE A 176 -1.10 -6.75 -13.33
CA PHE A 176 -0.24 -5.95 -14.19
C PHE A 176 -0.02 -4.55 -13.62
N ALA A 177 -1.07 -3.94 -13.07
CA ALA A 177 -0.99 -2.65 -12.41
C ALA A 177 -0.09 -2.66 -11.17
N ALA A 178 -0.20 -3.70 -10.33
CA ALA A 178 0.66 -3.87 -9.16
C ALA A 178 2.14 -4.04 -9.56
N LEU A 179 2.43 -4.82 -10.61
CA LEU A 179 3.78 -4.99 -11.13
C LEU A 179 4.34 -3.66 -11.68
N TRP A 180 3.53 -2.94 -12.44
CA TRP A 180 3.89 -1.65 -13.01
C TRP A 180 4.25 -0.63 -11.92
N LEU A 181 3.39 -0.48 -10.90
CA LEU A 181 3.65 0.43 -9.79
C LEU A 181 4.86 -0.02 -8.96
N ALA A 182 5.08 -1.32 -8.78
CA ALA A 182 6.28 -1.84 -8.12
C ALA A 182 7.56 -1.43 -8.87
N VAL A 183 7.58 -1.51 -10.20
CA VAL A 183 8.73 -1.07 -11.01
C VAL A 183 8.98 0.44 -10.84
N ILE A 184 7.93 1.26 -10.83
CA ILE A 184 8.05 2.70 -10.61
C ILE A 184 8.64 3.00 -9.22
N MET A 185 8.16 2.31 -8.17
CA MET A 185 8.67 2.50 -6.82
C MET A 185 10.13 2.07 -6.67
N ILE A 186 10.58 1.02 -7.37
CA ILE A 186 12.01 0.67 -7.45
C ILE A 186 12.81 1.81 -8.07
N GLY A 187 12.31 2.43 -9.14
CA GLY A 187 12.94 3.60 -9.76
C GLY A 187 13.01 4.83 -8.83
N ALA A 188 11.95 5.08 -8.07
CA ALA A 188 11.91 6.16 -7.08
C ALA A 188 12.95 5.96 -5.97
N ILE A 189 13.03 4.75 -5.40
CA ILE A 189 14.03 4.39 -4.40
C ILE A 189 15.45 4.52 -4.99
N GLY A 190 15.65 4.03 -6.22
CA GLY A 190 16.93 4.14 -6.92
C GLY A 190 17.37 5.59 -7.14
N THR A 191 16.41 6.50 -7.37
CA THR A 191 16.69 7.94 -7.51
C THR A 191 17.21 8.53 -6.20
N HIS A 192 16.54 8.26 -5.07
CA HIS A 192 17.02 8.70 -3.75
C HIS A 192 18.41 8.13 -3.41
N VAL A 193 18.64 6.84 -3.68
CA VAL A 193 19.95 6.20 -3.46
C VAL A 193 21.04 6.86 -4.30
N ARG A 194 20.77 7.17 -5.57
CA ARG A 194 21.71 7.84 -6.48
C ARG A 194 22.03 9.26 -6.02
N ASN A 195 21.03 9.98 -5.50
CA ASN A 195 21.18 11.34 -5.01
C ASN A 195 21.91 11.42 -3.66
N GLY A 196 22.06 10.30 -2.96
CA GLY A 196 22.62 10.26 -1.61
C GLY A 196 21.64 10.74 -0.54
N ASP A 197 20.34 10.72 -0.85
CA ASP A 197 19.29 11.16 0.07
C ASP A 197 19.20 10.23 1.29
N PRO A 198 18.79 10.76 2.47
CA PRO A 198 18.48 9.93 3.63
C PRO A 198 17.45 8.84 3.28
N PHE A 199 17.67 7.62 3.78
CA PHE A 199 16.74 6.50 3.55
C PHE A 199 15.30 6.78 4.03
N SER A 200 15.13 7.70 4.99
CA SER A 200 13.82 8.18 5.43
C SER A 200 12.96 8.70 4.28
N ASP A 201 13.58 9.25 3.25
CA ASP A 201 12.88 9.91 2.13
C ASP A 201 12.33 8.87 1.15
N SER A 202 12.85 7.64 1.19
CA SER A 202 12.38 6.49 0.42
C SER A 202 11.33 5.63 1.14
N LEU A 203 10.96 5.96 2.38
CA LEU A 203 10.08 5.09 3.19
C LEU A 203 8.69 4.92 2.58
N ASP A 204 8.11 5.99 2.02
CA ASP A 204 6.80 5.92 1.36
C ASP A 204 6.86 5.05 0.09
N ALA A 205 7.91 5.19 -0.71
CA ALA A 205 8.12 4.38 -1.91
C ALA A 205 8.34 2.90 -1.55
N LEU A 206 9.15 2.61 -0.53
CA LEU A 206 9.37 1.25 -0.03
C LEU A 206 8.06 0.62 0.46
N ARG A 207 7.26 1.36 1.21
CA ARG A 207 5.97 0.88 1.69
C ARG A 207 5.04 0.50 0.54
N MET A 208 4.88 1.39 -0.44
CA MET A 208 4.02 1.14 -1.60
C MET A 208 4.54 -0.01 -2.46
N LEU A 209 5.86 -0.17 -2.57
CA LEU A 209 6.49 -1.33 -3.19
C LEU A 209 6.11 -2.64 -2.47
N LEU A 210 6.26 -2.71 -1.15
CA LEU A 210 5.98 -3.91 -0.36
C LEU A 210 4.50 -4.32 -0.46
N ILE A 211 3.57 -3.36 -0.42
CA ILE A 211 2.14 -3.65 -0.59
C ILE A 211 1.84 -4.07 -2.04
N SER A 212 2.44 -3.44 -3.05
CA SER A 212 2.27 -3.83 -4.46
C SER A 212 2.75 -5.26 -4.71
N VAL A 213 3.90 -5.66 -4.16
CA VAL A 213 4.39 -7.04 -4.22
C VAL A 213 3.45 -8.00 -3.48
N SER A 214 2.88 -7.58 -2.35
CA SER A 214 1.88 -8.38 -1.64
C SER A 214 0.62 -8.60 -2.50
N ILE A 215 0.16 -7.57 -3.23
CA ILE A 215 -0.96 -7.69 -4.17
C ILE A 215 -0.64 -8.68 -5.30
N LEU A 216 0.60 -8.71 -5.80
CA LEU A 216 1.02 -9.70 -6.80
C LEU A 216 0.92 -11.13 -6.26
N ALA A 217 1.48 -11.37 -5.07
CA ALA A 217 1.48 -12.69 -4.43
C ALA A 217 0.05 -13.21 -4.19
N LEU A 218 -0.85 -12.36 -3.69
CA LEU A 218 -2.27 -12.67 -3.50
C LEU A 218 -3.02 -12.77 -4.84
N SER A 219 -2.57 -11.97 -5.80
CA SER A 219 -2.90 -11.96 -7.22
C SER A 219 -2.99 -13.36 -7.81
N HIS A 220 -1.86 -14.09 -7.75
CA HIS A 220 -1.56 -15.28 -8.55
C HIS A 220 -2.54 -16.45 -8.41
N ARG A 221 -3.31 -16.55 -7.31
CA ARG A 221 -4.04 -17.77 -6.93
C ARG A 221 -5.54 -17.78 -7.29
N SER A 222 -6.14 -16.69 -7.74
CA SER A 222 -7.60 -16.61 -8.04
C SER A 222 -8.10 -17.42 -9.24
N LYS A 223 -7.26 -18.25 -9.89
CA LYS A 223 -7.58 -18.95 -11.15
C LYS A 223 -7.71 -20.47 -11.05
N THR A 224 -7.73 -21.11 -9.87
CA THR A 224 -8.06 -22.54 -9.80
C THR A 224 -9.58 -22.73 -9.81
N PRO A 225 -10.17 -23.34 -10.86
CA PRO A 225 -11.57 -23.71 -10.85
C PRO A 225 -11.84 -24.71 -9.72
N LEU A 226 -12.95 -24.56 -9.01
CA LEU A 226 -13.42 -25.62 -8.11
C LEU A 226 -13.71 -26.87 -8.95
N PRO A 227 -13.32 -28.08 -8.51
CA PRO A 227 -13.75 -29.30 -9.17
C PRO A 227 -15.28 -29.33 -9.18
N SER A 228 -15.86 -29.40 -10.38
CA SER A 228 -17.24 -29.76 -10.59
C SER A 228 -17.44 -31.16 -10.00
N GLY A 229 -18.27 -31.24 -8.96
CA GLY A 229 -18.71 -32.50 -8.38
C GLY A 229 -19.46 -33.37 -9.39
#